data_AF-A0A943FXF4-F1
#
_entry.id   AF-A0A943FXF4-F1
#
_cell.length_a   1.000
_cell.length_b   1.000
_cell.length_c   1.000
_cell.angle_alpha   90.00
_cell.angle_beta   90.00
_cell.angle_gamma   90.00
#
_symmetry.space_group_name_H-M   'P 1'
#
loop_
_entity.id
_entity.type
_entity.pdbx_description
1 polymer ?
#
loop_
_entity_poly.entity_id
_entity_poly.type
_entity_poly.pdbx_seq_one_letter_code
_entity_poly.pdbx_strand_id
1 'polypeptide(L)'
;MLLPEGEYYFEVTGMERARFEGSAKLPPCSMAKLTLKIFGGALGDTTVTHRLYLHTKTQGLLGAFFESIGQCRKGDTFRPRWNEVVGAKGRCKLGIHDYVKTQGWTQGAF
;
A
#
# COMPACT_ATOMS: atom_id res chain seq x y z
N MET A 1 -4.54 -16.24 10.57
CA MET A 1 -3.57 -15.87 11.62
C MET A 1 -3.29 -14.38 11.46
N LEU A 2 -3.57 -13.58 12.48
CA LEU A 2 -3.46 -12.12 12.43
C LEU A 2 -2.15 -11.70 13.12
N LEU A 3 -1.38 -10.83 12.47
CA LEU A 3 -0.13 -10.25 12.98
C LEU A 3 -0.46 -9.28 14.12
N PRO A 4 0.01 -9.45 15.37
CA PRO A 4 -0.25 -8.51 16.48
C PRO A 4 0.07 -7.06 16.10
N GLU A 5 -0.61 -6.08 16.70
CA GLU A 5 -0.33 -4.67 16.43
C GLU A 5 1.14 -4.36 16.74
N GLY A 6 1.85 -3.89 15.73
CA GLY A 6 3.30 -3.74 15.81
C GLY A 6 3.88 -2.94 14.66
N GLU A 7 5.14 -2.54 14.84
CA GLU A 7 5.94 -1.96 13.77
C GLU A 7 6.51 -3.10 12.92
N TYR A 8 6.04 -3.20 11.69
CA TYR A 8 6.54 -4.19 10.74
C TYR A 8 7.34 -3.51 9.65
N TYR A 9 8.38 -4.23 9.22
CA TYR A 9 9.11 -3.89 8.02
C TYR A 9 8.30 -4.31 6.81
N PHE A 10 8.16 -3.40 5.87
CA PHE A 10 7.60 -3.71 4.56
C PHE A 10 8.61 -3.36 3.48
N GLU A 11 8.57 -4.12 2.39
CA GLU A 11 9.31 -3.86 1.17
C GLU A 11 8.33 -3.72 0.01
N VAL A 12 8.53 -2.74 -0.84
CA VAL A 12 7.75 -2.64 -2.07
C VAL A 12 8.34 -3.64 -3.07
N THR A 13 7.63 -4.73 -3.34
CA THR A 13 8.08 -5.74 -4.31
C THR A 13 7.71 -5.39 -5.74
N GLY A 14 6.71 -4.52 -5.94
CA GLY A 14 6.26 -4.14 -7.26
C GLY A 14 5.47 -2.85 -7.27
N MET A 15 5.48 -2.21 -8.43
CA MET A 15 4.67 -1.03 -8.71
C MET A 15 4.16 -1.13 -10.14
N GLU A 16 2.84 -1.06 -10.28
CA GLU A 16 2.16 -1.04 -11.57
C GLU A 16 1.49 0.32 -11.76
N ARG A 17 1.66 0.91 -12.93
CA ARG A 17 0.91 2.12 -13.30
C ARG A 17 -0.44 1.69 -13.87
N ALA A 18 -1.50 2.17 -13.25
CA ALA A 18 -2.87 1.96 -13.65
C ALA A 18 -3.55 3.30 -13.94
N ARG A 19 -4.71 3.25 -14.57
CA ARG A 19 -5.57 4.42 -14.71
C ARG A 19 -6.84 4.16 -13.94
N PHE A 20 -7.22 5.12 -13.10
CA PHE A 20 -8.52 5.12 -12.47
C PHE A 20 -9.48 5.82 -13.43
N GLU A 21 -10.55 5.13 -13.85
CA GLU A 21 -11.56 5.67 -14.76
C GLU A 21 -12.44 6.76 -14.12
N GLY A 22 -12.26 6.99 -12.82
CA GLY A 22 -13.04 7.93 -12.05
C GLY A 22 -14.20 7.24 -11.35
N SER A 23 -14.74 7.91 -10.34
CA SER A 23 -15.88 7.52 -9.55
C SER A 23 -16.61 8.78 -9.11
N ALA A 24 -17.81 8.64 -8.53
CA ALA A 24 -18.62 9.75 -8.04
C ALA A 24 -17.87 10.71 -7.09
N LYS A 25 -16.78 10.26 -6.44
CA LYS A 25 -15.95 11.06 -5.53
C LYS A 25 -14.62 11.55 -6.12
N LEU A 26 -14.13 10.93 -7.20
CA LEU A 26 -12.79 11.17 -7.74
C LEU A 26 -12.82 11.15 -9.27
N PRO A 27 -12.37 12.21 -9.96
CA PRO A 27 -12.32 12.21 -11.42
C PRO A 27 -11.33 11.15 -11.95
N PRO A 28 -11.39 10.81 -13.26
CA PRO A 28 -10.41 9.93 -13.88
C PRO A 28 -9.00 10.47 -13.64
N CYS A 29 -8.17 9.67 -12.98
CA CYS A 29 -6.82 10.06 -12.60
C CYS A 29 -5.85 8.90 -12.77
N SER A 30 -4.56 9.23 -12.91
CA SER A 30 -3.51 8.22 -12.93
C SER A 30 -3.43 7.57 -11.54
N MET A 31 -3.25 6.26 -11.50
CA MET A 31 -3.15 5.48 -10.26
C MET A 31 -1.85 4.66 -10.30
N ALA A 32 -1.21 4.47 -9.17
CA ALA A 32 -0.13 3.52 -9.01
C ALA A 32 -0.57 2.44 -8.02
N LYS A 33 -0.48 1.18 -8.45
CA LYS A 33 -0.77 0.02 -7.64
C LYS A 33 0.57 -0.53 -7.14
N LEU A 34 0.82 -0.34 -5.86
CA LEU A 34 2.00 -0.83 -5.18
C LEU A 34 1.73 -2.19 -4.55
N THR A 35 2.71 -3.07 -4.63
CA THR A 35 2.71 -4.36 -3.96
C THR A 35 3.71 -4.26 -2.82
N LEU A 36 3.21 -4.28 -1.59
CA LEU A 36 3.97 -4.17 -0.35
C LEU A 36 4.06 -5.55 0.29
N LYS A 37 5.25 -6.10 0.43
CA LYS A 37 5.51 -7.31 1.18
C LYS A 37 5.89 -6.94 2.61
N ILE A 38 5.03 -7.27 3.56
CA ILE A 38 5.24 -7.06 4.99
C ILE A 38 5.90 -8.31 5.56
N PHE A 39 7.04 -8.15 6.21
CA PHE A 39 7.76 -9.23 6.86
C PHE A 39 7.35 -9.30 8.34
N GLY A 40 6.46 -10.23 8.65
CA GLY A 40 6.03 -10.53 10.03
C GLY A 40 7.00 -11.38 10.84
N GLY A 41 8.16 -11.71 10.28
CA GLY A 41 9.16 -12.58 10.92
C GLY A 41 8.55 -13.92 11.33
N ALA A 42 8.49 -14.18 12.64
CA ALA A 42 7.95 -15.40 13.23
C ALA A 42 6.46 -15.67 12.91
N LEU A 43 5.71 -14.65 12.49
CA LEU A 43 4.29 -14.74 12.19
C LEU A 43 3.99 -14.98 10.70
N GLY A 44 5.02 -14.95 9.84
CA GLY A 44 4.92 -15.11 8.39
C GLY A 44 4.95 -13.79 7.61
N ASP A 45 5.32 -13.87 6.32
CA ASP A 45 5.24 -12.74 5.40
C ASP A 45 3.84 -12.61 4.78
N THR A 46 3.39 -11.38 4.60
CA THR A 46 2.13 -11.09 3.92
C THR A 46 2.34 -10.09 2.80
N THR A 47 1.55 -10.18 1.75
CA THR A 47 1.61 -9.27 0.61
C THR A 47 0.33 -8.43 0.57
N VAL A 48 0.49 -7.11 0.66
CA VAL A 48 -0.58 -6.13 0.67
C VAL A 48 -0.47 -5.27 -0.58
N THR A 49 -1.58 -5.16 -1.32
CA THR A 49 -1.65 -4.25 -2.46
C THR A 49 -2.18 -2.89 -2.01
N HIS A 50 -1.41 -1.83 -2.22
CA HIS A 50 -1.82 -0.46 -1.92
C HIS A 50 -2.02 0.33 -3.20
N ARG A 51 -3.12 1.11 -3.28
CA ARG A 51 -3.46 1.90 -4.46
C ARG A 51 -3.27 3.38 -4.16
N LEU A 52 -2.32 3.99 -4.83
CA LEU A 52 -2.03 5.41 -4.74
C LEU A 52 -2.67 6.13 -5.92
N TYR A 53 -3.65 6.99 -5.65
CA TYR A 53 -4.24 7.85 -6.66
C TYR A 53 -3.37 9.10 -6.83
N LEU A 54 -2.84 9.35 -8.04
CA LEU A 54 -2.05 10.54 -8.35
C LEU A 54 -2.99 11.71 -8.65
N HIS A 55 -3.63 12.23 -7.60
CA HIS A 55 -4.52 13.38 -7.68
C HIS A 55 -4.11 14.43 -6.64
N THR A 56 -4.34 15.72 -6.93
CA THR A 56 -4.03 16.81 -5.99
C THR A 56 -4.75 16.65 -4.65
N LYS A 57 -5.97 16.12 -4.66
CA LYS A 57 -6.72 15.77 -3.42
C LYS A 57 -6.02 14.73 -2.54
N THR A 58 -5.24 13.83 -3.13
CA THR A 58 -4.53 12.75 -2.42
C THR A 58 -3.03 13.03 -2.30
N GLN A 59 -2.56 14.22 -2.71
CA GLN A 59 -1.14 14.59 -2.61
C GLN A 59 -0.61 14.52 -1.17
N GLY A 60 -1.40 14.91 -0.17
CA GLY A 60 -0.99 14.81 1.23
C GLY A 60 -0.73 13.35 1.66
N LEU A 61 -1.60 12.42 1.24
CA LEU A 61 -1.45 10.99 1.50
C LEU A 61 -0.27 10.38 0.76
N LEU A 62 -0.09 10.76 -0.51
CA LEU A 62 1.09 10.38 -1.27
C LEU A 62 2.35 10.88 -0.56
N GLY A 63 2.42 12.17 -0.21
CA GLY A 63 3.54 12.77 0.50
C GLY A 63 3.89 12.01 1.79
N ALA A 64 2.88 11.69 2.61
CA ALA A 64 3.06 10.89 3.82
C ALA A 64 3.59 9.47 3.54
N PHE A 65 3.10 8.82 2.47
CA PHE A 65 3.61 7.51 2.05
C PHE A 65 5.07 7.58 1.59
N PHE A 66 5.40 8.53 0.73
CA PHE A 66 6.77 8.72 0.23
C PHE A 66 7.73 9.17 1.34
N GLU A 67 7.25 9.93 2.33
CA GLU A 67 8.01 10.28 3.54
C GLU A 67 8.27 9.03 4.40
N SER A 68 7.29 8.13 4.53
CA SER A 68 7.42 6.87 5.28
C SER A 68 8.48 5.92 4.69
N ILE A 69 8.68 5.92 3.37
CA ILE A 69 9.77 5.17 2.70
C ILE A 69 11.06 6.00 2.54
N GLY A 70 11.10 7.22 3.08
CA GLY A 70 12.29 8.09 3.05
C GLY A 70 12.59 8.75 1.70
N GLN A 71 11.66 8.72 0.74
CA GLN A 71 11.84 9.30 -0.59
C GLN A 71 11.43 10.76 -0.73
N CYS A 72 10.53 11.26 0.12
CA CYS A 72 10.03 12.63 0.05
C CYS A 72 10.22 13.32 1.39
N ARG A 73 10.75 14.55 1.36
CA ARG A 73 10.81 15.44 2.53
C ARG A 73 9.79 16.56 2.39
N LYS A 74 9.28 17.00 3.53
CA LYS A 74 8.35 18.14 3.64
C LYS A 74 9.01 19.41 3.09
N GLY A 75 8.59 19.85 1.91
CA GLY A 75 9.09 21.06 1.23
C GLY A 75 9.64 20.83 -0.17
N ASP A 76 9.92 19.58 -0.56
CA ASP A 76 10.33 19.26 -1.93
C ASP A 76 9.14 19.25 -2.90
N THR A 77 9.40 19.59 -4.17
CA THR A 77 8.39 19.42 -5.22
C THR A 77 8.00 17.96 -5.26
N PHE A 78 6.71 17.64 -5.13
CA PHE A 78 6.19 16.28 -5.15
C PHE A 78 6.56 15.58 -6.47
N ARG A 79 7.73 14.93 -6.47
CA ARG A 79 8.30 14.18 -7.59
C ARG A 79 8.54 12.75 -7.11
N PRO A 80 7.49 11.92 -7.05
CA PRO A 80 7.63 10.54 -6.66
C PRO A 80 8.64 9.84 -7.57
N ARG A 81 9.72 9.33 -6.97
CA ARG A 81 10.76 8.59 -7.69
C ARG A 81 10.33 7.14 -7.87
N TRP A 82 9.33 6.96 -8.73
CA TRP A 82 8.71 5.68 -9.04
C TRP A 82 9.71 4.53 -9.31
N ASN A 83 10.89 4.82 -9.87
CA ASN A 83 11.94 3.82 -10.10
C ASN A 83 12.61 3.34 -8.80
N GLU A 84 12.72 4.20 -7.80
CA GLU A 84 13.30 3.87 -6.49
C GLU A 84 12.23 3.31 -5.53
N VAL A 85 10.94 3.39 -5.90
CA VAL A 85 9.84 2.90 -5.06
C VAL A 85 9.89 1.38 -4.96
N VAL A 86 10.16 0.68 -6.05
CA VAL A 86 10.33 -0.78 -6.04
C VAL A 86 11.67 -1.12 -5.37
N GLY A 87 11.66 -1.99 -4.38
CA GLY A 87 12.79 -2.30 -3.52
C GLY A 87 12.93 -1.35 -2.31
N ALA A 88 12.12 -0.28 -2.23
CA ALA A 88 12.10 0.57 -1.05
C ALA A 88 11.59 -0.21 0.16
N LYS A 89 12.30 -0.06 1.28
CA LYS A 89 11.94 -0.64 2.57
C LYS A 89 11.50 0.46 3.51
N GLY A 90 10.35 0.26 4.13
CA GLY A 90 9.81 1.18 5.12
C GLY A 90 9.40 0.46 6.39
N ARG A 91 9.04 1.24 7.39
CA ARG A 91 8.39 0.77 8.61
C ARG A 91 6.97 1.26 8.61
N CYS A 92 6.00 0.34 8.66
CA CYS A 92 4.60 0.70 8.86
C CYS A 92 4.13 0.14 10.19
N LYS A 93 3.35 0.94 10.93
CA LYS A 93 2.53 0.39 12.00
C LYS A 93 1.35 -0.32 11.36
N LEU A 94 1.34 -1.65 11.50
CA LEU A 94 0.19 -2.44 11.08
C LEU A 94 -0.80 -2.45 12.23
N GLY A 95 -1.86 -1.64 12.12
CA GLY A 95 -3.04 -1.80 12.97
C GLY A 95 -3.82 -3.01 12.46
N ILE A 96 -4.06 -4.00 13.32
CA ILE A 96 -4.98 -5.07 13.00
C ILE A 96 -6.38 -4.46 12.96
N HIS A 97 -6.89 -4.18 11.77
CA HIS A 97 -8.33 -4.20 11.59
C HIS A 97 -8.69 -5.65 11.29
N ASP A 98 -9.46 -6.25 12.19
CA ASP A 98 -10.08 -7.56 12.01
C ASP A 98 -11.01 -7.49 10.80
N TYR A 99 -10.45 -7.59 9.60
CA TYR A 99 -11.23 -7.84 8.41
C TYR A 99 -11.46 -9.34 8.41
N VAL A 100 -12.48 -9.74 9.16
CA VAL A 100 -13.16 -11.03 8.98
C VAL A 100 -13.58 -11.06 7.52
N LYS A 101 -12.72 -11.60 6.65
CA LYS A 101 -13.21 -12.24 5.44
C LYS A 101 -14.03 -13.40 5.99
N THR A 102 -15.33 -13.18 6.14
CA THR A 102 -16.31 -14.25 6.08
C THR A 102 -16.14 -14.86 4.70
N GLN A 103 -15.14 -15.74 4.55
CA GLN A 103 -15.11 -16.71 3.48
C GLN A 103 -16.28 -17.64 3.79
N GLY A 104 -17.44 -17.27 3.24
CA GLY A 104 -18.52 -18.21 3.03
C GLY A 104 -17.93 -19.42 2.35
N TRP A 105 -18.00 -20.53 3.08
CA TRP A 105 -17.58 -21.86 2.70
C TRP A 105 -18.20 -22.23 1.34
N THR A 106 -17.40 -22.65 0.37
CA THR A 106 -17.91 -23.51 -0.69
C THR A 106 -16.82 -24.47 -1.13
N GLN A 107 -16.81 -25.66 -0.53
CA GLN A 107 -16.54 -26.91 -1.25
C GLN A 107 -16.97 -28.08 -0.36
N GLY A 108 -18.24 -28.46 -0.49
CA GLY A 108 -18.73 -29.80 -0.17
C GLY A 108 -19.29 -30.38 -1.46
N ALA A 109 -18.45 -31.07 -2.22
CA ALA A 109 -18.88 -31.90 -3.33
C ALA A 109 -19.55 -33.15 -2.75
N PHE A 110 -20.79 -33.42 -3.18
CA PHE A 110 -21.45 -34.71 -3.16
C PHE A 110 -22.12 -34.90 -4.52
#